data_AF-A0A1W9TN87-F1
#
_entry.id   AF-A0A1W9TN87-F1
#
_cell.length_a   1.000
_cell.length_b   1.000
_cell.length_c   1.000
_cell.angle_alpha   90.00
_cell.angle_beta   90.00
_cell.angle_gamma   90.00
#
_symmetry.space_group_name_H-M   'P 1'
#
loop_
_entity.id
_entity.type
_entity.pdbx_description
1 polymer ?
#
loop_
_entity_poly.entity_id
_entity_poly.type
_entity_poly.pdbx_seq_one_letter_code
_entity_poly.pdbx_strand_id
1 'polypeptide(L)'
;MMKCNLCQKNDAVIVQSFDYDGIEKKIGYCHKCMKDIVKYHISPVNTKILKIYNTNVFFRNIFTFKKENIELKNIRGRVLIELPISIKKMLFVDDDNSALRDTQAIIKRGLDYWQNEYRKALEEFDEEKLKAIENIIKKLKKLL
;
A
#
# COMPACT_ATOMS: atom_id res chain seq x y z
N MET A 1 -1.25 -23.58 -28.76
CA MET A 1 -1.44 -22.22 -28.20
C MET A 1 -2.47 -22.30 -27.08
N MET A 2 -2.21 -21.64 -25.95
CA MET A 2 -3.17 -21.55 -24.83
C MET A 2 -4.35 -20.65 -25.20
N LYS A 3 -5.50 -20.84 -24.56
CA LYS A 3 -6.65 -19.94 -24.70
C LYS A 3 -6.43 -18.66 -23.91
N CYS A 4 -6.82 -17.53 -24.49
CA CYS A 4 -6.97 -16.31 -23.72
C CYS A 4 -8.16 -16.46 -22.76
N ASN A 5 -7.93 -16.23 -21.47
CA ASN A 5 -8.96 -16.38 -20.44
C ASN A 5 -10.14 -15.41 -20.58
N LEU A 6 -9.95 -14.28 -21.26
CA LEU A 6 -11.03 -13.30 -21.48
C LEU A 6 -11.81 -13.56 -22.76
N CYS A 7 -11.14 -13.58 -23.92
CA CYS A 7 -11.83 -13.69 -25.21
C CYS A 7 -12.01 -15.13 -25.70
N GLN A 8 -11.47 -16.12 -24.98
CA GLN A 8 -11.58 -17.57 -25.26
C GLN A 8 -10.99 -18.02 -26.61
N LYS A 9 -10.27 -17.13 -27.32
CA LYS A 9 -9.55 -17.44 -28.55
C LYS A 9 -8.22 -18.12 -28.25
N ASN A 10 -7.75 -18.98 -29.16
CA ASN A 10 -6.48 -19.69 -29.07
C ASN A 10 -5.28 -18.82 -29.49
N ASP A 11 -5.18 -17.60 -28.97
CA ASP A 11 -4.18 -16.59 -29.34
C ASP A 11 -3.45 -16.02 -28.12
N ALA A 12 -3.43 -16.74 -26.99
CA ALA A 12 -2.70 -16.29 -25.81
C ALA A 12 -1.18 -16.28 -26.08
N VAL A 13 -0.56 -15.13 -25.81
CA VAL A 13 0.88 -14.88 -25.98
C VAL A 13 1.54 -14.63 -24.63
N ILE A 14 0.79 -14.17 -23.64
CA ILE A 14 1.26 -13.83 -22.31
C ILE A 14 0.69 -14.86 -21.34
N VAL A 15 1.55 -15.59 -20.62
CA VAL A 15 1.15 -16.60 -19.64
C VAL A 15 1.57 -16.13 -18.25
N GLN A 16 0.60 -15.97 -17.36
CA GLN A 16 0.83 -15.69 -15.95
C GLN A 16 0.70 -16.99 -15.15
N SER A 17 1.76 -17.35 -14.43
CA SER A 17 1.75 -18.41 -13.43
C SER A 17 1.45 -17.82 -12.05
N PHE A 18 0.58 -18.47 -11.28
CA PHE A 18 0.37 -18.17 -9.87
C PHE A 18 0.17 -19.47 -9.09
N ASP A 19 0.67 -19.47 -7.87
CA ASP A 19 0.50 -20.56 -6.93
C ASP A 19 -0.83 -20.36 -6.19
N TYR A 20 -1.72 -21.34 -6.28
CA TYR A 20 -2.99 -21.36 -5.56
C TYR A 20 -3.16 -22.72 -4.89
N ASP A 21 -3.12 -22.75 -3.56
CA ASP A 21 -3.16 -23.97 -2.73
C ASP A 21 -2.06 -25.00 -3.08
N GLY A 22 -0.85 -24.54 -3.44
CA GLY A 22 0.27 -25.41 -3.79
C GLY A 22 0.20 -25.98 -5.21
N ILE A 23 -0.75 -25.52 -6.02
CA ILE A 23 -0.90 -25.90 -7.42
C ILE A 23 -0.54 -24.71 -8.31
N GLU A 24 0.45 -24.89 -9.18
CA GLU A 24 0.78 -23.89 -10.20
C GLU A 24 -0.36 -23.80 -11.22
N LYS A 25 -1.09 -22.69 -11.22
CA LYS A 25 -2.10 -22.37 -12.22
C LYS A 25 -1.51 -21.41 -13.24
N LYS A 26 -1.78 -21.68 -14.53
CA LYS A 26 -1.36 -20.85 -15.66
C LYS A 26 -2.59 -20.24 -16.33
N ILE A 27 -2.69 -18.92 -16.33
CA ILE A 27 -3.70 -18.18 -17.11
C ILE A 27 -3.03 -17.50 -18.31
N GLY A 28 -3.63 -17.66 -19.49
CA GLY A 28 -3.17 -17.07 -20.73
C GLY A 28 -3.96 -15.83 -21.10
N TYR A 29 -3.28 -14.84 -21.68
CA TYR A 29 -3.88 -13.63 -22.25
C TYR A 29 -3.32 -13.35 -23.65
N CYS A 30 -4.19 -12.89 -24.56
CA CYS A 30 -3.76 -12.27 -25.80
C CYS A 30 -3.37 -10.80 -25.55
N HIS A 31 -2.61 -10.20 -26.46
CA HIS A 31 -2.15 -8.81 -26.30
C HIS A 31 -3.29 -7.80 -26.11
N LYS A 32 -4.41 -7.98 -26.82
CA LYS A 32 -5.57 -7.09 -26.72
C LYS A 32 -6.19 -7.14 -25.33
N CYS A 33 -6.53 -8.34 -24.87
CA CYS A 33 -7.15 -8.56 -23.57
C CYS A 33 -6.22 -8.16 -22.42
N MET A 34 -4.90 -8.40 -22.54
CA MET A 34 -3.93 -7.93 -21.56
C MET A 34 -3.88 -6.41 -21.51
N LYS A 35 -3.87 -5.72 -22.66
CA LYS A 35 -3.87 -4.25 -22.70
C LYS A 35 -5.12 -3.66 -22.04
N ASP A 36 -6.27 -4.32 -22.19
CA ASP A 36 -7.50 -3.88 -21.54
C ASP A 36 -7.49 -4.12 -20.03
N ILE A 37 -7.01 -5.28 -19.57
CA ILE A 37 -6.77 -5.58 -18.14
C ILE A 37 -5.83 -4.54 -17.54
N VAL A 38 -4.69 -4.27 -18.18
CA VAL A 38 -3.65 -3.35 -17.68
C VAL A 38 -4.20 -1.93 -17.45
N LYS A 39 -5.19 -1.48 -18.24
CA LYS A 39 -5.86 -0.19 -18.00
C LYS A 39 -6.57 -0.11 -16.65
N TYR A 40 -7.08 -1.23 -16.15
CA TYR A 40 -7.78 -1.32 -14.87
C TYR A 40 -6.87 -1.69 -13.69
N HIS A 41 -5.67 -2.24 -13.98
CA HIS A 41 -4.70 -2.63 -12.95
C HIS A 41 -3.59 -1.60 -12.71
N ILE A 42 -3.43 -0.61 -13.59
CA ILE A 42 -2.45 0.47 -13.44
C ILE A 42 -3.20 1.79 -13.33
N SER A 43 -3.30 2.32 -12.11
CA SER A 43 -3.72 3.71 -11.92
C SER A 43 -2.78 4.63 -12.71
N PRO A 44 -3.30 5.55 -13.54
CA PRO A 44 -2.44 6.43 -14.31
C PRO A 44 -1.58 7.28 -13.37
N VAL A 45 -0.35 7.56 -13.77
CA VAL A 45 0.59 8.35 -12.98
C VAL A 45 0.15 9.81 -12.95
N ASN A 46 0.26 10.46 -11.78
CA ASN A 46 -0.03 11.88 -11.62
C ASN A 46 1.12 12.74 -12.15
N THR A 47 1.15 12.89 -13.47
CA THR A 47 2.21 13.63 -14.19
C THR A 47 2.31 15.10 -13.79
N LYS A 48 1.22 15.72 -13.31
CA LYS A 48 1.22 17.11 -12.84
C LYS A 48 2.03 17.24 -11.55
N ILE A 49 1.78 16.39 -10.56
CA ILE A 49 2.52 16.41 -9.29
C ILE A 49 3.99 16.04 -9.51
N LEU A 50 4.27 15.00 -10.30
CA LEU A 50 5.65 14.60 -10.62
C LEU A 50 6.46 15.71 -11.30
N LYS A 51 5.83 16.49 -12.20
CA LYS A 51 6.50 17.65 -12.80
C LYS A 51 6.90 18.69 -11.75
N ILE A 52 6.10 18.90 -10.70
CA ILE A 52 6.44 19.82 -9.61
C ILE A 52 7.63 19.27 -8.81
N TYR A 53 7.68 17.97 -8.53
CA TYR A 53 8.85 17.36 -7.87
C TYR A 53 10.13 17.39 -8.72
N ASN A 54 10.00 17.27 -10.05
CA ASN A 54 11.13 17.41 -10.97
C ASN A 54 11.61 18.86 -11.14
N THR A 55 10.84 19.85 -10.69
CA THR A 55 11.33 21.23 -10.64
C THR A 55 12.20 21.43 -9.40
N ASN A 56 13.35 22.11 -9.57
CA ASN A 56 14.32 22.47 -8.50
C ASN A 56 13.74 23.28 -7.33
N VAL A 57 12.43 23.51 -7.29
CA VAL A 57 11.69 24.21 -6.23
C VAL A 57 11.70 23.40 -4.92
N PHE A 58 11.64 22.06 -4.99
CA PHE A 58 11.63 21.22 -3.78
C PHE A 58 13.00 21.13 -3.08
N PHE A 59 14.11 21.21 -3.81
CA PHE A 59 15.46 21.15 -3.23
C PHE A 59 15.92 22.45 -2.58
N ARG A 60 15.18 23.56 -2.75
CA ARG A 60 15.52 24.87 -2.14
C ARG A 60 14.81 25.14 -0.81
N ASN A 61 13.74 24.42 -0.50
CA ASN A 61 13.04 24.57 0.78
C ASN A 61 13.71 23.69 1.84
N ILE A 62 14.83 24.17 2.38
CA ILE A 62 15.41 23.66 3.62
C ILE A 62 14.46 24.04 4.75
N PHE A 63 13.54 23.15 5.11
CA PHE A 63 12.75 23.33 6.32
C PHE A 63 13.70 23.25 7.52
N THR A 64 13.82 24.34 8.29
CA THR A 64 14.45 24.30 9.62
C THR A 64 13.59 23.44 10.53
N PHE A 65 13.92 22.15 10.59
CA PHE A 65 13.31 21.19 11.50
C PHE A 65 13.62 21.61 12.95
N LYS A 66 12.63 22.20 13.64
CA LYS A 66 12.70 22.40 15.09
C LYS A 66 12.49 21.04 15.77
N LYS A 67 13.59 20.44 16.24
CA LYS A 67 13.61 19.14 16.93
C LYS A 67 12.75 19.09 18.20
N GLU A 68 12.47 20.25 18.80
CA GLU A 68 11.88 20.41 20.13
C GLU A 68 10.42 19.92 20.25
N ASN A 69 9.67 19.80 19.15
CA ASN A 69 8.24 19.44 19.17
C ASN A 69 7.92 18.08 18.53
N ILE A 70 8.92 17.23 18.34
CA ILE A 70 8.79 15.95 17.67
C ILE A 70 8.69 14.85 18.74
N GLU A 71 7.47 14.49 19.14
CA GLU A 71 7.23 13.23 19.84
C GLU A 71 7.52 12.06 18.88
N LEU A 72 8.78 11.63 18.84
CA LEU A 72 9.31 10.59 17.94
C LEU A 72 8.53 9.27 18.00
N LYS A 73 7.90 8.97 19.15
CA LYS A 73 7.12 7.74 19.36
C LYS A 73 5.89 7.65 18.44
N ASN A 74 5.23 8.77 18.14
CA ASN A 74 4.02 8.77 17.29
C ASN A 74 4.34 8.93 15.79
N ILE A 75 5.53 9.46 15.47
CA ILE A 75 5.96 9.70 14.10
C ILE A 75 6.32 8.40 13.40
N ARG A 76 6.93 7.44 14.11
CA ARG A 76 7.30 6.15 13.53
C ARG A 76 6.07 5.40 13.00
N GLY A 77 4.96 5.41 13.74
CA GLY A 77 3.69 4.84 13.31
C GLY A 77 3.16 5.52 12.04
N ARG A 78 3.08 6.86 12.04
CA ARG A 78 2.64 7.62 10.85
C ARG A 78 3.51 7.37 9.62
N VAL A 79 4.84 7.32 9.80
CA VAL A 79 5.78 7.05 8.71
C VAL A 79 5.62 5.64 8.15
N LEU A 80 5.38 4.62 8.99
CA LEU A 80 5.27 3.25 8.51
C LEU A 80 3.86 2.90 7.98
N ILE A 81 2.82 3.56 8.50
CA ILE A 81 1.42 3.25 8.19
C ILE A 81 0.90 4.16 7.08
N GLU A 82 1.04 5.48 7.22
CA GLU A 82 0.34 6.50 6.41
C GLU A 82 1.19 7.06 5.27
N LEU A 83 2.50 7.21 5.46
CA LEU A 83 3.39 7.78 4.44
C LEU A 83 3.38 6.99 3.12
N PRO A 84 3.37 5.64 3.10
CA PRO A 84 3.30 4.89 1.84
C PRO A 84 2.02 5.20 1.04
N ILE A 85 0.89 5.43 1.72
CA ILE A 85 -0.37 5.84 1.07
C ILE A 85 -0.26 7.27 0.56
N SER A 86 0.35 8.16 1.34
CA SER A 86 0.56 9.55 0.93
C SER A 86 1.42 9.63 -0.33
N ILE A 87 2.51 8.85 -0.39
CA ILE A 87 3.36 8.74 -1.59
C ILE A 87 2.56 8.16 -2.76
N LYS A 88 1.80 7.07 -2.55
CA LYS A 88 0.94 6.51 -3.60
C LYS A 88 0.00 7.58 -4.19
N LYS A 89 -0.71 8.33 -3.33
CA LYS A 89 -1.64 9.41 -3.77
C LYS A 89 -0.94 10.55 -4.49
N MET A 90 0.33 10.80 -4.21
CA MET A 90 1.14 11.75 -4.98
C MET A 90 1.54 11.21 -6.35
N LEU A 91 1.85 9.92 -6.44
CA LEU A 91 2.36 9.29 -7.64
C LEU A 91 1.27 8.87 -8.62
N PHE A 92 0.07 8.53 -8.14
CA PHE A 92 -0.99 7.93 -8.95
C PHE A 92 -2.29 8.73 -8.83
N VAL A 93 -3.08 8.73 -9.90
CA VAL A 93 -4.42 9.31 -9.93
C VAL A 93 -5.38 8.36 -9.20
N ASP A 94 -6.25 8.92 -8.37
CA ASP A 94 -7.26 8.16 -7.67
C ASP A 94 -8.37 7.67 -8.62
N ASP A 95 -8.80 6.42 -8.42
CA ASP A 95 -10.02 5.88 -9.02
C ASP A 95 -11.14 5.82 -7.96
N ASP A 96 -12.35 5.48 -8.40
CA ASP A 96 -13.56 5.44 -7.56
C ASP A 96 -13.40 4.57 -6.28
N ASN A 97 -12.48 3.61 -6.31
CA ASN A 97 -12.21 2.68 -5.20
C ASN A 97 -10.92 2.99 -4.43
N SER A 98 -10.17 4.03 -4.81
CA SER A 98 -8.91 4.41 -4.13
C SER A 98 -9.10 4.65 -2.65
N ALA A 99 -10.14 5.38 -2.24
CA ALA A 99 -10.38 5.70 -0.84
C ALA A 99 -10.60 4.44 0.02
N LEU A 100 -11.32 3.45 -0.50
CA LEU A 100 -11.57 2.18 0.17
C LEU A 100 -10.27 1.38 0.32
N ARG A 101 -9.50 1.24 -0.76
CA ARG A 101 -8.22 0.50 -0.75
C ARG A 101 -7.20 1.15 0.18
N ASP A 102 -7.15 2.48 0.19
CA ASP A 102 -6.23 3.22 1.07
C ASP A 102 -6.62 3.05 2.53
N THR A 103 -7.91 3.10 2.85
CA THR A 103 -8.42 2.86 4.21
C THR A 103 -8.08 1.44 4.68
N GLN A 104 -8.35 0.42 3.86
CA GLN A 104 -7.99 -0.97 4.17
C GLN A 104 -6.48 -1.15 4.35
N ALA A 105 -5.67 -0.51 3.51
CA ALA A 105 -4.22 -0.58 3.60
C ALA A 105 -3.67 0.11 4.86
N ILE A 106 -4.24 1.24 5.28
CA ILE A 106 -3.92 1.90 6.55
C ILE A 106 -4.27 0.99 7.72
N ILE A 107 -5.46 0.41 7.73
CA ILE A 107 -5.91 -0.50 8.80
C ILE A 107 -4.97 -1.70 8.89
N LYS A 108 -4.68 -2.37 7.77
CA LYS A 108 -3.81 -3.56 7.73
C LYS A 108 -2.40 -3.24 8.21
N ARG A 109 -1.77 -2.20 7.66
CA ARG A 109 -0.42 -1.78 8.08
C ARG A 109 -0.37 -1.33 9.53
N GLY A 110 -1.42 -0.64 9.98
CA GLY A 110 -1.59 -0.25 11.38
C GLY A 110 -1.62 -1.47 12.28
N LEU A 111 -2.40 -2.49 11.91
CA LEU A 111 -2.52 -3.73 12.67
C LEU A 111 -1.18 -4.46 12.75
N ASP A 112 -0.48 -4.61 11.61
CA ASP A 112 0.84 -5.25 11.56
C ASP A 112 1.86 -4.49 12.43
N TYR A 113 1.89 -3.15 12.34
CA TYR A 113 2.78 -2.30 13.13
C TYR A 113 2.51 -2.45 14.64
N TRP A 114 1.24 -2.30 15.06
CA TRP A 114 0.88 -2.34 16.47
C TRP A 114 1.03 -3.74 17.06
N GLN A 115 0.80 -4.82 16.29
CA GLN A 115 1.12 -6.18 16.72
C GLN A 115 2.62 -6.37 16.97
N ASN A 116 3.47 -5.79 16.13
CA ASN A 116 4.91 -5.86 16.35
C ASN A 116 5.35 -5.04 17.58
N GLU A 117 4.79 -3.84 17.77
CA GLU A 117 5.07 -3.03 18.98
C GLU A 117 4.53 -3.70 20.25
N TYR A 118 3.40 -4.42 20.16
CA TYR A 118 2.88 -5.23 21.27
C TYR A 118 3.87 -6.33 21.65
N ARG A 119 4.40 -7.08 20.67
CA ARG A 119 5.41 -8.12 20.92
C ARG A 119 6.67 -7.56 21.59
N LYS A 120 7.15 -6.40 21.15
CA LYS A 120 8.30 -5.74 21.81
C LYS A 120 7.97 -5.31 23.23
N ALA A 121 6.78 -4.76 23.47
CA ALA A 121 6.36 -4.38 24.81
C ALA A 121 6.24 -5.60 25.76
N LEU A 122 5.90 -6.79 25.23
CA LEU A 122 5.94 -8.05 25.98
C LEU A 122 7.37 -8.43 26.37
N GLU A 123 8.31 -8.31 25.44
CA GLU A 123 9.74 -8.56 25.68
C GLU A 123 10.36 -7.56 26.67
N GLU A 124 9.86 -6.31 26.68
CA GLU A 124 10.28 -5.21 27.55
C GLU A 124 9.58 -5.21 28.93
N PHE A 125 8.59 -6.09 29.16
CA PHE A 125 7.73 -6.12 30.35
C PHE A 125 7.03 -4.77 30.66
N ASP A 126 6.66 -4.00 29.62
CA ASP A 126 6.02 -2.69 29.76
C ASP A 126 4.47 -2.82 29.77
N GLU A 127 3.89 -3.07 30.95
CA GLU A 127 2.46 -3.33 31.12
C GLU A 127 1.55 -2.17 30.71
N GLU A 128 1.97 -0.92 30.92
CA GLU A 128 1.17 0.26 30.54
C GLU A 128 1.06 0.36 29.02
N LYS A 129 2.19 0.18 28.33
CA LYS A 129 2.27 0.19 26.87
C LYS A 129 1.49 -0.97 26.26
N LEU A 130 1.53 -2.15 26.88
CA LEU A 130 0.75 -3.32 26.43
C LEU A 130 -0.75 -3.02 26.40
N LYS A 131 -1.33 -2.54 27.51
CA LYS A 131 -2.76 -2.20 27.60
C LYS A 131 -3.16 -1.11 26.60
N ALA A 132 -2.30 -0.12 26.40
CA ALA A 132 -2.53 0.93 25.41
C ALA A 132 -2.58 0.35 23.98
N ILE A 133 -1.64 -0.53 23.63
CA ILE A 133 -1.57 -1.16 22.30
C ILE A 133 -2.74 -2.13 22.07
N GLU A 134 -3.16 -2.91 23.07
CA GLU A 134 -4.31 -3.81 22.95
C GLU A 134 -5.60 -3.06 22.59
N ASN A 135 -5.83 -1.90 23.22
CA ASN A 135 -6.98 -1.06 22.92
C ASN A 135 -6.96 -0.56 21.47
N ILE A 136 -5.78 -0.22 20.94
CA ILE A 136 -5.61 0.20 19.55
C ILE A 136 -5.88 -0.97 18.60
N ILE A 137 -5.28 -2.15 18.84
CA ILE A 137 -5.49 -3.36 18.04
C ILE A 137 -6.97 -3.74 18.02
N LYS A 138 -7.66 -3.70 19.16
CA LYS A 138 -9.09 -4.03 19.27
C LYS A 138 -9.95 -3.07 18.45
N LYS A 139 -9.61 -1.77 18.42
CA LYS A 139 -10.29 -0.78 17.58
C LYS A 139 -10.05 -1.06 16.09
N LEU A 140 -8.81 -1.32 15.69
CA LEU A 140 -8.47 -1.62 14.29
C LEU A 140 -9.14 -2.90 13.77
N LYS A 141 -9.21 -3.96 14.59
CA LYS A 141 -9.90 -5.21 14.23
C LYS A 141 -11.40 -5.05 14.02
N LYS A 142 -12.05 -4.06 14.63
CA LYS A 142 -13.48 -3.76 14.41
C LYS A 142 -13.76 -3.05 13.09
N LEU A 143 -12.72 -2.52 12.43
CA LEU A 143 -12.81 -1.80 11.16
C LEU A 143 -12.52 -2.71 9.96
N LEU A 144 -12.16 -3.98 10.21
CA LEU A 144 -12.03 -5.06 9.23
C LEU A 144 -13.33 -5.84 9.13
#